data_AF-A0A3M1H8Q6-F1
#
_entry.id   AF-A0A3M1H8Q6-F1
#
_cell.length_a   1.000
_cell.length_b   1.000
_cell.length_c   1.000
_cell.angle_alpha   90.00
_cell.angle_beta   90.00
_cell.angle_gamma   90.00
#
_symmetry.space_group_name_H-M   'P 1'
#
loop_
_entity.id
_entity.type
_entity.pdbx_description
1 polymer ?
#
loop_
_entity_poly.entity_id
_entity_poly.type
_entity_poly.pdbx_seq_one_letter_code
_entity_poly.pdbx_strand_id
1 'polypeptide(L)'
;MQNIVTQPEYQAQLHSEQFPYLANLFLCYHIIQQALDNYAEAGWAVVFAAWACDDAGPAFMTTAARLREKAVAFFTEARERSQAFAPSRAEEDALLADLLRRSGHFTAAQKAVEQGLAHSPDHTVQSILRFQHHLCRQHNPNVYTVQDALAWAERTNRPMKRKG
;
A
#
# COMPACT_ATOMS: atom_id res chain seq x y z
N MET A 1 -6.18 -29.95 -10.20
CA MET A 1 -6.43 -28.55 -9.78
C MET A 1 -7.93 -28.41 -9.57
N GLN A 2 -8.39 -28.19 -8.33
CA GLN A 2 -9.81 -27.91 -8.10
C GLN A 2 -10.19 -26.58 -8.75
N ASN A 3 -11.39 -26.48 -9.29
CA ASN A 3 -11.87 -25.24 -9.89
C ASN A 3 -12.12 -24.21 -8.78
N ILE A 4 -11.18 -23.27 -8.58
CA ILE A 4 -11.22 -22.28 -7.48
C ILE A 4 -12.50 -21.46 -7.52
N VAL A 5 -12.99 -21.13 -8.72
CA VAL A 5 -14.17 -20.25 -8.87
C VAL A 5 -15.45 -20.91 -8.36
N THR A 6 -15.51 -22.24 -8.25
CA THR A 6 -16.68 -22.94 -7.70
C THR A 6 -16.60 -23.13 -6.19
N GLN A 7 -15.51 -22.70 -5.54
CA GLN A 7 -15.35 -22.86 -4.10
C GLN A 7 -16.26 -21.91 -3.31
N PRO A 8 -16.78 -22.33 -2.14
CA PRO A 8 -17.64 -21.49 -1.31
C PRO A 8 -17.01 -20.14 -0.94
N GLU A 9 -15.71 -20.11 -0.66
CA GLU A 9 -14.98 -18.88 -0.31
C GLU A 9 -15.00 -17.86 -1.47
N TYR A 10 -14.73 -18.33 -2.70
CA TYR A 10 -14.76 -17.49 -3.89
C TYR A 10 -16.16 -16.93 -4.14
N GLN A 11 -17.18 -17.78 -4.08
CA GLN A 11 -18.57 -17.40 -4.32
C GLN A 11 -19.08 -16.43 -3.25
N ALA A 12 -18.72 -16.67 -1.97
CA ALA A 12 -19.05 -15.76 -0.88
C ALA A 12 -18.39 -14.39 -1.06
N GLN A 13 -17.13 -14.35 -1.49
CA GLN A 13 -16.46 -13.08 -1.78
C GLN A 13 -17.08 -12.36 -2.98
N LEU A 14 -17.40 -13.07 -4.06
CA LEU A 14 -17.98 -12.48 -5.28
C LEU A 14 -19.29 -11.73 -4.99
N HIS A 15 -20.10 -12.27 -4.07
CA HIS A 15 -21.42 -11.75 -3.73
C HIS A 15 -21.47 -10.97 -2.41
N SER A 16 -20.32 -10.62 -1.83
CA SER A 16 -20.28 -9.93 -0.54
C SER A 16 -20.73 -8.47 -0.66
N GLU A 17 -21.78 -8.08 0.07
CA GLU A 17 -22.25 -6.69 0.14
C GLU A 17 -21.36 -5.79 1.00
N GLN A 18 -20.35 -6.35 1.69
CA GLN A 18 -19.39 -5.59 2.49
C GLN A 18 -18.42 -4.76 1.65
N PHE A 19 -18.35 -5.04 0.35
CA PHE A 19 -17.43 -4.41 -0.58
C PHE A 19 -18.18 -3.92 -1.83
N PRO A 20 -17.70 -2.85 -2.48
CA PRO A 20 -18.15 -2.52 -3.82
C PRO A 20 -17.90 -3.69 -4.79
N TYR A 21 -18.74 -3.80 -5.82
CA TYR A 21 -18.63 -4.88 -6.82
C TYR A 21 -17.21 -5.01 -7.39
N LEU A 22 -16.57 -3.90 -7.76
CA LEU A 22 -15.21 -3.91 -8.30
C LEU A 22 -14.17 -4.42 -7.27
N ALA A 23 -14.33 -4.09 -5.99
CA ALA A 23 -13.46 -4.61 -4.94
C ALA A 23 -13.63 -6.12 -4.77
N ASN A 24 -14.86 -6.66 -4.89
CA ASN A 24 -15.09 -8.12 -4.89
C ASN A 24 -14.36 -8.81 -6.04
N LEU A 25 -14.34 -8.25 -7.24
CA LEU A 25 -13.61 -8.85 -8.37
C LEU A 25 -12.10 -8.95 -8.09
N PHE A 26 -11.51 -7.90 -7.53
CA PHE A 26 -10.11 -7.93 -7.13
C PHE A 26 -9.87 -8.92 -5.98
N LEU A 27 -10.79 -9.05 -5.02
CA LEU A 27 -10.66 -10.02 -3.92
C LEU A 27 -10.86 -11.48 -4.40
N CYS A 28 -11.67 -11.71 -5.42
CA CYS A 28 -11.78 -12.99 -6.11
C CYS A 28 -10.46 -13.34 -6.83
N TYR A 29 -9.87 -12.37 -7.54
CA TYR A 29 -8.56 -12.54 -8.18
C TYR A 29 -7.46 -12.82 -7.16
N HIS A 30 -7.48 -12.13 -6.03
CA HIS A 30 -6.61 -12.39 -4.89
C HIS A 30 -6.68 -13.85 -4.39
N ILE A 31 -7.88 -14.41 -4.23
CA ILE A 31 -8.07 -15.83 -3.82
C ILE A 31 -7.41 -16.77 -4.82
N ILE A 32 -7.56 -16.51 -6.12
CA ILE A 32 -6.91 -17.29 -7.18
C ILE A 32 -5.38 -17.20 -7.05
N GLN A 33 -4.84 -15.99 -6.90
CA GLN A 33 -3.39 -15.79 -6.81
C GLN A 33 -2.78 -16.39 -5.54
N GLN A 34 -3.49 -16.33 -4.42
CA GLN A 34 -3.06 -16.98 -3.18
C GLN A 34 -3.00 -18.51 -3.36
N ALA A 35 -3.98 -19.12 -4.02
CA ALA A 35 -3.98 -20.56 -4.29
C ALA A 35 -2.88 -21.01 -5.26
N LEU A 36 -2.28 -20.08 -6.01
CA LEU A 36 -1.14 -20.30 -6.88
C LEU A 36 0.20 -19.93 -6.23
N ASP A 37 0.21 -19.64 -4.93
CA ASP A 37 1.39 -19.15 -4.19
C ASP A 37 1.99 -17.85 -4.78
N ASN A 38 1.21 -17.07 -5.53
CA ASN A 38 1.63 -15.78 -6.10
C ASN A 38 1.30 -14.63 -5.15
N TYR A 39 2.01 -14.56 -4.02
CA TYR A 39 1.74 -13.60 -2.94
C TYR A 39 1.93 -12.14 -3.34
N ALA A 40 2.87 -11.82 -4.24
CA ALA A 40 3.02 -10.46 -4.76
C ALA A 40 1.76 -10.01 -5.53
N GLU A 41 1.26 -10.84 -6.44
CA GLU A 41 0.04 -10.58 -7.22
C GLU A 41 -1.21 -10.56 -6.32
N ALA A 42 -1.26 -11.48 -5.36
CA ALA A 42 -2.31 -11.49 -4.36
C ALA A 42 -2.32 -10.19 -3.54
N GLY A 43 -1.16 -9.65 -3.16
CA GLY A 43 -1.03 -8.37 -2.46
C GLY A 43 -1.52 -7.20 -3.30
N TRP A 44 -1.10 -7.11 -4.57
CA TRP A 44 -1.56 -6.07 -5.50
C TRP A 44 -3.08 -6.12 -5.75
N ALA A 45 -3.64 -7.31 -5.89
CA ALA A 45 -5.08 -7.49 -5.99
C ALA A 45 -5.81 -6.89 -4.77
N VAL A 46 -5.29 -7.09 -3.55
CA VAL A 46 -5.87 -6.46 -2.35
C VAL A 46 -5.69 -4.93 -2.37
N VAL A 47 -4.56 -4.40 -2.86
CA VAL A 47 -4.37 -2.94 -3.01
C VAL A 47 -5.42 -2.35 -3.95
N PHE A 48 -5.68 -2.99 -5.10
CA PHE A 48 -6.70 -2.52 -6.04
C PHE A 48 -8.11 -2.61 -5.45
N ALA A 49 -8.39 -3.63 -4.64
CA ALA A 49 -9.65 -3.69 -3.89
C ALA A 49 -9.79 -2.52 -2.89
N ALA A 50 -8.69 -2.13 -2.22
CA ALA A 50 -8.68 -0.98 -1.31
C ALA A 50 -8.93 0.34 -2.05
N TRP A 51 -8.35 0.53 -3.25
CA TRP A 51 -8.61 1.71 -4.08
C TRP A 51 -10.04 1.74 -4.61
N ALA A 52 -10.59 0.60 -5.03
CA ALA A 52 -12.00 0.51 -5.42
C ALA A 52 -12.94 0.86 -4.25
N CYS A 53 -12.54 0.58 -3.00
CA CYS A 53 -13.25 1.05 -1.82
C CYS A 53 -13.12 2.57 -1.61
N ASP A 54 -11.94 3.15 -1.82
CA ASP A 54 -11.74 4.61 -1.76
C ASP A 54 -12.67 5.33 -2.76
N ASP A 55 -12.72 4.84 -4.00
CA ASP A 55 -13.51 5.42 -5.09
C ASP A 55 -15.03 5.27 -4.86
N ALA A 56 -15.46 4.20 -4.17
CA ALA A 56 -16.85 3.99 -3.81
C ALA A 56 -17.34 4.91 -2.67
N GLY A 57 -16.43 5.63 -2.02
CA GLY A 57 -16.74 6.72 -1.11
C GLY A 57 -16.72 6.37 0.38
N PRO A 58 -17.14 7.32 1.25
CA PRO A 58 -16.85 7.28 2.69
C PRO A 58 -17.35 6.04 3.43
N ALA A 59 -18.43 5.42 2.96
CA ALA A 59 -19.00 4.21 3.56
C ALA A 59 -18.02 3.02 3.60
N PHE A 60 -17.02 3.02 2.74
CA PHE A 60 -16.04 1.92 2.61
C PHE A 60 -14.66 2.25 3.16
N MET A 61 -14.46 3.40 3.81
CA MET A 61 -13.13 3.82 4.29
C MET A 61 -12.51 2.85 5.30
N THR A 62 -13.31 2.34 6.24
CA THR A 62 -12.86 1.32 7.20
C THR A 62 -12.48 0.01 6.49
N THR A 63 -13.24 -0.36 5.47
CA THR A 63 -12.95 -1.53 4.63
C THR A 63 -11.64 -1.33 3.86
N ALA A 64 -11.43 -0.16 3.26
CA ALA A 64 -10.19 0.18 2.57
C ALA A 64 -8.97 0.10 3.50
N ALA A 65 -9.08 0.61 4.74
CA ALA A 65 -8.00 0.52 5.72
C ALA A 65 -7.65 -0.94 6.05
N ARG A 66 -8.64 -1.78 6.33
CA ARG A 66 -8.43 -3.22 6.59
C ARG A 66 -7.83 -3.95 5.39
N LEU A 67 -8.21 -3.57 4.17
CA LEU A 67 -7.62 -4.13 2.95
C LEU A 67 -6.15 -3.73 2.81
N ARG A 68 -5.75 -2.51 3.17
CA ARG A 68 -4.32 -2.13 3.18
C ARG A 68 -3.51 -2.96 4.16
N GLU A 69 -4.05 -3.22 5.36
CA GLU A 69 -3.40 -4.12 6.33
C GLU A 69 -3.25 -5.53 5.77
N LYS A 70 -4.30 -6.06 5.12
CA LYS A 70 -4.24 -7.35 4.45
C LYS A 70 -3.18 -7.36 3.34
N ALA A 71 -3.09 -6.32 2.52
CA ALA A 71 -2.07 -6.20 1.47
C ALA A 71 -0.64 -6.23 2.05
N VAL A 72 -0.40 -5.55 3.17
CA VAL A 72 0.89 -5.58 3.88
C VAL A 72 1.27 -6.99 4.31
N ALA A 73 0.32 -7.79 4.82
CA ALA A 73 0.58 -9.19 5.16
C ALA A 73 1.00 -10.02 3.95
N PHE A 74 0.32 -9.84 2.80
CA PHE A 74 0.67 -10.53 1.56
C PHE A 74 2.02 -10.10 0.99
N PHE A 75 2.37 -8.82 1.06
CA PHE A 75 3.69 -8.35 0.64
C PHE A 75 4.80 -8.80 1.59
N THR A 76 4.51 -8.98 2.87
CA THR A 76 5.45 -9.55 3.84
C THR A 76 5.76 -11.01 3.49
N GLU A 77 4.72 -11.83 3.25
CA GLU A 77 4.89 -13.21 2.78
C GLU A 77 5.57 -13.28 1.40
N ALA A 78 5.23 -12.38 0.47
CA ALA A 78 5.90 -12.28 -0.83
C ALA A 78 7.40 -12.04 -0.65
N ARG A 79 7.79 -11.15 0.27
CA ARG A 79 9.19 -10.87 0.60
C ARG A 79 9.90 -12.10 1.18
N GLU A 80 9.26 -12.83 2.10
CA GLU A 80 9.78 -14.08 2.67
C GLU A 80 9.99 -15.16 1.59
N ARG A 81 9.14 -15.16 0.56
CA ARG A 81 9.24 -16.05 -0.60
C ARG A 81 10.06 -15.49 -1.76
N SER A 82 10.81 -14.40 -1.56
CA SER A 82 11.64 -13.75 -2.58
C SER A 82 10.87 -13.31 -3.85
N GLN A 83 9.58 -13.03 -3.72
CA GLN A 83 8.76 -12.43 -4.77
C GLN A 83 8.86 -10.91 -4.70
N ALA A 84 9.37 -10.29 -5.75
CA ALA A 84 9.40 -8.84 -5.87
C ALA A 84 7.99 -8.31 -6.16
N PHE A 85 7.62 -7.22 -5.50
CA PHE A 85 6.35 -6.52 -5.74
C PHE A 85 6.53 -5.04 -6.08
N ALA A 86 7.78 -4.58 -6.17
CA ALA A 86 8.18 -3.31 -6.73
C ALA A 86 9.56 -3.45 -7.41
N PRO A 87 9.97 -2.51 -8.28
CA PRO A 87 11.27 -2.56 -8.97
C PRO A 87 12.51 -2.65 -8.06
N SER A 88 12.44 -2.12 -6.84
CA SER A 88 13.55 -2.13 -5.89
C SER A 88 13.08 -2.34 -4.44
N ARG A 89 13.98 -2.77 -3.55
CA ARG A 89 13.68 -2.90 -2.10
C ARG A 89 13.26 -1.58 -1.48
N ALA A 90 13.84 -0.46 -1.93
CA ALA A 90 13.45 0.86 -1.45
C ALA A 90 12.02 1.24 -1.88
N GLU A 91 11.61 0.87 -3.10
CA GLU A 91 10.24 1.09 -3.58
C GLU A 91 9.23 0.16 -2.90
N GLU A 92 9.61 -1.08 -2.61
CA GLU A 92 8.79 -1.98 -1.80
C GLU A 92 8.52 -1.38 -0.41
N ASP A 93 9.57 -0.88 0.25
CA ASP A 93 9.45 -0.26 1.57
C ASP A 93 8.65 1.06 1.51
N ALA A 94 8.76 1.84 0.41
CA ALA A 94 7.94 3.03 0.19
C ALA A 94 6.45 2.69 0.01
N LEU A 95 6.13 1.58 -0.67
CA LEU A 95 4.77 1.07 -0.78
C LEU A 95 4.23 0.61 0.57
N LEU A 96 5.00 -0.19 1.31
CA LEU A 96 4.62 -0.66 2.65
C LEU A 96 4.37 0.50 3.61
N ALA A 97 5.24 1.51 3.59
CA ALA A 97 5.08 2.70 4.40
C ALA A 97 3.78 3.46 4.06
N ASP A 98 3.39 3.57 2.79
CA ASP A 98 2.13 4.23 2.40
C ASP A 98 0.92 3.45 2.89
N LEU A 99 0.91 2.13 2.66
CA LEU A 99 -0.18 1.24 3.07
C LEU A 99 -0.38 1.30 4.58
N LEU A 100 0.70 1.12 5.35
CA LEU A 100 0.70 1.17 6.81
C LEU A 100 0.20 2.52 7.34
N ARG A 101 0.72 3.63 6.78
CA ARG A 101 0.32 4.98 7.17
C ARG A 101 -1.16 5.24 6.91
N ARG A 102 -1.68 4.85 5.74
CA ARG A 102 -3.09 5.02 5.36
C ARG A 102 -4.05 4.09 6.11
N SER A 103 -3.53 3.06 6.78
CA SER A 103 -4.25 2.23 7.75
C SER A 103 -4.05 2.69 9.21
N GLY A 104 -3.28 3.75 9.48
CA GLY A 104 -3.06 4.28 10.83
C GLY A 104 -1.92 3.64 11.62
N HIS A 105 -1.17 2.71 11.04
CA HIS A 105 -0.02 2.03 11.67
C HIS A 105 1.25 2.87 11.56
N PHE A 106 1.23 4.10 12.09
CA PHE A 106 2.28 5.10 11.86
C PHE A 106 3.69 4.68 12.32
N THR A 107 3.80 3.96 13.44
CA THR A 107 5.09 3.45 13.93
C THR A 107 5.68 2.41 12.98
N ALA A 108 4.86 1.48 12.49
CA ALA A 108 5.29 0.48 11.52
C ALA A 108 5.66 1.14 10.17
N ALA A 109 4.89 2.15 9.76
CA ALA A 109 5.19 2.93 8.56
C ALA A 109 6.53 3.67 8.67
N GLN A 110 6.85 4.26 9.83
CA GLN A 110 8.17 4.89 10.07
C GLN A 110 9.31 3.88 9.94
N LYS A 111 9.16 2.66 10.48
CA LYS A 111 10.16 1.60 10.33
C LYS A 111 10.35 1.20 8.86
N ALA A 112 9.28 1.07 8.10
CA ALA A 112 9.38 0.82 6.66
C ALA A 112 10.10 1.97 5.94
N VAL A 113 9.85 3.23 6.32
CA VAL A 113 10.60 4.37 5.78
C VAL A 113 12.11 4.26 6.06
N GLU A 114 12.48 3.96 7.30
CA GLU A 114 13.89 3.81 7.69
C GLU A 114 14.59 2.71 6.89
N GLN A 115 13.93 1.57 6.69
CA GLN A 115 14.41 0.47 5.87
C GLN A 115 14.60 0.91 4.41
N GLY A 116 13.59 1.58 3.83
CA GLY A 116 13.65 2.06 2.46
C GLY A 116 14.80 3.06 2.24
N LEU A 117 15.08 3.93 3.21
CA LEU A 117 16.19 4.87 3.15
C LEU A 117 17.56 4.18 3.28
N ALA A 118 17.65 3.08 4.01
CA ALA A 118 18.88 2.28 4.14
C ALA A 118 19.25 1.57 2.83
N HIS A 119 18.29 1.33 1.94
CA HIS A 119 18.49 0.69 0.63
C HIS A 119 19.04 1.65 -0.46
N SER A 120 19.57 2.81 -0.09
CA SER A 120 20.16 3.80 -1.02
C SER A 120 19.24 4.14 -2.22
N PRO A 121 18.00 4.60 -1.97
CA PRO A 121 17.04 4.93 -3.02
C PRO A 121 17.54 6.05 -3.94
N ASP A 122 16.97 6.12 -5.14
CA ASP A 122 17.10 7.31 -5.98
C ASP A 122 16.46 8.55 -5.32
N HIS A 123 16.67 9.72 -5.93
CA HIS A 123 16.17 10.99 -5.40
C HIS A 123 14.65 11.05 -5.28
N THR A 124 13.92 10.42 -6.20
CA THR A 124 12.45 10.41 -6.21
C THR A 124 11.92 9.57 -5.05
N VAL A 125 12.40 8.34 -4.92
CA VAL A 125 12.00 7.42 -3.85
C VAL A 125 12.44 7.97 -2.49
N GLN A 126 13.62 8.58 -2.39
CA GLN A 126 14.06 9.28 -1.18
C GLN A 126 13.10 10.42 -0.79
N SER A 127 12.62 11.20 -1.75
CA SER A 127 11.66 12.28 -1.50
C SER A 127 10.32 11.74 -1.00
N ILE A 128 9.82 10.65 -1.61
CA ILE A 128 8.60 9.96 -1.18
C ILE A 128 8.74 9.47 0.25
N LEU A 129 9.81 8.72 0.56
CA LEU A 129 10.06 8.16 1.88
C LEU A 129 10.13 9.25 2.96
N ARG A 130 10.89 10.32 2.73
CA ARG A 130 11.00 11.44 3.67
C ARG A 130 9.66 12.17 3.89
N PHE A 131 8.89 12.33 2.82
CA PHE A 131 7.56 12.92 2.92
C PHE A 131 6.61 12.01 3.72
N GLN A 132 6.64 10.70 3.48
CA GLN A 132 5.85 9.75 4.27
C GLN A 132 6.25 9.76 5.76
N HIS A 133 7.54 9.85 6.09
CA HIS A 133 7.99 10.00 7.47
C HIS A 133 7.43 11.28 8.12
N HIS A 134 7.43 12.40 7.39
CA HIS A 134 6.80 13.63 7.84
C HIS A 134 5.31 13.45 8.13
N LEU A 135 4.55 12.82 7.23
CA LEU A 135 3.13 12.54 7.42
C LEU A 135 2.87 11.59 8.59
N CYS A 136 3.71 10.58 8.80
CA CYS A 136 3.60 9.67 9.94
C CYS A 136 3.77 10.40 11.28
N ARG A 137 4.73 11.34 11.37
CA ARG A 137 4.91 12.17 12.58
C ARG A 137 3.71 13.07 12.87
N GLN A 138 2.91 13.38 11.87
CA GLN A 138 1.67 14.14 11.99
C GLN A 138 0.43 13.26 12.18
N HIS A 139 0.59 11.93 12.25
CA HIS A 139 -0.53 10.98 12.26
C HIS A 139 -1.51 11.21 11.10
N ASN A 140 -1.00 11.54 9.91
CA ASN A 140 -1.81 11.90 8.75
C ASN A 140 -2.02 10.69 7.82
N PRO A 141 -3.25 10.14 7.73
CA PRO A 141 -3.57 8.99 6.88
C PRO A 141 -4.02 9.38 5.46
N ASN A 142 -4.05 10.67 5.12
CA ASN A 142 -4.62 11.14 3.88
C ASN A 142 -3.84 10.66 2.65
N VAL A 143 -4.51 10.68 1.50
CA VAL A 143 -3.92 10.34 0.21
C VAL A 143 -3.11 11.52 -0.32
N TYR A 144 -1.93 11.22 -0.87
CA TYR A 144 -1.05 12.18 -1.52
C TYR A 144 -0.46 11.56 -2.78
N THR A 145 -0.10 12.41 -3.73
CA THR A 145 0.55 12.02 -4.98
C THR A 145 2.07 12.07 -4.86
N VAL A 146 2.77 11.46 -5.82
CA VAL A 146 4.24 11.64 -5.94
C VAL A 146 4.59 13.12 -6.12
N GLN A 147 3.75 13.89 -6.84
CA GLN A 147 3.97 15.32 -7.04
C GLN A 147 3.93 16.10 -5.72
N ASP A 148 3.06 15.73 -4.78
CA ASP A 148 3.02 16.35 -3.45
C ASP A 148 4.32 16.12 -2.68
N ALA A 149 4.89 14.91 -2.78
CA ALA A 149 6.15 14.56 -2.13
C ALA A 149 7.33 15.36 -2.71
N LEU A 150 7.39 15.49 -4.03
CA LEU A 150 8.41 16.28 -4.72
C LEU A 150 8.30 17.76 -4.37
N ALA A 151 7.09 18.32 -4.43
CA ALA A 151 6.84 19.72 -4.05
C ALA A 151 7.13 19.99 -2.56
N TRP A 152 6.93 19.01 -1.68
CA TRP A 152 7.35 19.10 -0.29
C TRP A 152 8.87 19.14 -0.16
N ALA A 153 9.58 18.22 -0.82
CA ALA A 153 11.04 18.14 -0.77
C ALA A 153 11.72 19.42 -1.29
N GLU A 154 11.21 19.99 -2.39
CA GLU A 154 11.71 21.27 -2.94
C GLU A 154 11.58 22.42 -1.94
N ARG A 155 10.46 22.50 -1.19
CA ARG A 155 10.24 23.55 -0.19
C ARG A 155 11.14 23.37 1.02
N THR A 156 11.36 22.14 1.48
CA THR A 156 12.19 21.86 2.65
C THR A 156 13.69 21.95 2.38
N ASN A 157 14.12 21.74 1.13
CA ASN A 157 15.54 21.83 0.74
C ASN A 157 15.98 23.25 0.36
N ARG A 158 15.08 24.24 0.29
CA ARG A 158 15.48 25.62 0.02
C ARG A 158 16.25 26.18 1.22
N PRO A 159 17.48 26.71 1.03
CA PRO A 159 18.19 27.40 2.09
C PRO A 159 17.35 28.61 2.54
N MET A 160 17.11 28.74 3.85
CA MET A 160 16.51 29.96 4.40
C MET A 160 17.37 31.14 3.97
N LYS A 161 16.85 32.00 3.08
CA LYS A 161 17.46 33.32 2.82
C LYS A 161 17.44 34.07 4.16
N ARG A 162 18.59 34.14 4.84
CA ARG A 162 18.78 35.08 5.94
C ARG A 162 18.55 36.47 5.36
N LYS A 163 17.50 37.17 5.80
CA LYS A 163 17.34 38.59 5.51
C LYS A 163 18.55 39.29 6.14
N GLY A 164 19.39 39.87 5.28
CA GLY A 164 20.44 40.81 5.68
C GLY A 164 19.84 42.16 6.02
#